data_AF-A0A962E3L6-F1
#
_entry.id   AF-A0A962E3L6-F1
#
_cell.length_a   1.000
_cell.length_b   1.000
_cell.length_c   1.000
_cell.angle_alpha   90.00
_cell.angle_beta   90.00
_cell.angle_gamma   90.00
#
_symmetry.space_group_name_H-M   'P 1'
#
loop_
_entity.id
_entity.type
_entity.pdbx_description
1 polymer ?
#
loop_
_entity_poly.entity_id
_entity_poly.type
_entity_poly.pdbx_seq_one_letter_code
_entity_poly.pdbx_strand_id
1 'polypeptide(L)' 'MNAEQLPATRDRRQRILSELRLSIVDRCNYRCPYCMPADQIDEKRDFLAPSARMSADEIET' A
#
# COMPACT_ATOMS: atom_id res chain seq x y z
N MET A 1 18.06 10.85 17.62
CA MET A 1 18.08 9.51 18.23
C MET A 1 18.67 8.58 17.20
N ASN A 2 19.91 8.14 17.43
CA ASN A 2 20.68 7.40 16.44
C ASN A 2 19.99 6.06 16.15
N ALA A 3 19.63 5.87 14.88
CA ALA A 3 19.15 4.61 14.33
C ALA A 3 20.31 3.62 14.19
N GLU A 4 21.02 3.37 15.29
CA GLU A 4 22.11 2.40 15.33
C GLU A 4 21.54 0.99 15.15
N GLN A 5 21.57 0.57 13.89
CA GLN A 5 21.75 -0.80 13.41
C GLN A 5 20.79 -1.86 13.98
N LEU A 6 19.52 -1.79 13.58
CA LEU A 6 18.70 -3.00 13.53
C LEU A 6 19.34 -3.99 12.52
N PRO A 7 19.43 -5.30 12.83
CA PRO A 7 19.92 -6.27 11.87
C PRO A 7 19.07 -6.17 10.61
N ALA A 8 19.74 -5.96 9.47
CA ALA A 8 19.06 -5.85 8.19
C ALA A 8 18.23 -7.11 7.94
N THR A 9 16.90 -6.99 8.03
CA THR A 9 15.98 -8.06 7.66
C THR A 9 16.22 -8.41 6.20
N ARG A 10 16.54 -9.68 5.95
CA ARG A 10 16.82 -10.19 4.61
C ARG A 10 15.74 -11.13 4.15
N ASP A 11 15.38 -11.02 2.88
CA ASP A 11 14.54 -12.02 2.22
C ASP A 11 15.34 -13.28 1.85
N ARG A 12 14.68 -14.28 1.25
CA ARG A 12 15.32 -15.53 0.81
C ARG A 12 16.42 -15.33 -0.23
N ARG A 13 16.43 -14.19 -0.94
CA ARG A 13 17.45 -13.82 -1.94
C ARG A 13 18.53 -12.89 -1.35
N GLN A 14 18.59 -12.74 -0.02
CA GLN A 14 19.56 -11.93 0.71
C GLN A 14 19.45 -10.41 0.48
N ARG A 15 18.33 -9.92 -0.06
CA ARG A 15 18.07 -8.48 -0.25
C ARG A 15 17.66 -7.84 1.08
N ILE A 16 18.14 -6.62 1.34
CA ILE A 16 17.82 -5.86 2.55
C ILE A 16 16.45 -5.21 2.39
N LEU A 17 15.60 -5.30 3.41
CA LEU A 17 14.38 -4.49 3.50
C LEU A 17 14.76 -3.02 3.75
N SER A 18 14.50 -2.15 2.77
CA SER A 18 14.88 -0.73 2.83
C SER A 18 13.73 0.24 2.62
N GLU A 19 12.63 -0.21 2.02
CA GLU A 19 11.53 0.65 1.61
C GLU A 19 10.19 0.04 2.02
N LEU A 20 9.30 0.90 2.49
CA LEU A 20 7.91 0.57 2.78
C LEU A 20 7.02 1.45 1.91
N ARG A 21 6.23 0.81 1.03
CA ARG A 21 5.19 1.47 0.25
C ARG A 21 3.84 1.21 0.90
N LEU A 22 3.22 2.26 1.44
CA LEU A 22 1.87 2.18 2.00
C LEU A 22 0.84 2.60 0.95
N SER A 23 -0.16 1.76 0.72
CA SER A 23 -1.31 2.08 -0.13
C SER A 23 -2.48 2.51 0.74
N ILE A 24 -2.73 3.82 0.80
CA ILE A 24 -3.72 4.40 1.73
C ILE A 24 -5.16 4.23 1.23
N VAL A 25 -5.35 4.35 -0.09
CA VAL A 25 -6.66 4.21 -0.73
C VAL A 25 -6.51 3.49 -2.06
N ASP A 26 -7.59 2.81 -2.45
CA ASP A 26 -7.75 2.08 -3.69
C ASP A 26 -8.49 2.89 -4.76
N ARG A 27 -9.07 4.04 -4.40
CA ARG A 27 -9.77 4.93 -5.31
C ARG A 27 -8.83 5.93 -5.96
N CYS A 28 -9.02 6.13 -7.27
CA CYS A 28 -8.36 7.18 -8.05
C CYS A 28 -9.40 7.99 -8.83
N ASN A 29 -9.16 9.28 -8.99
CA ASN A 29 -9.98 10.18 -9.81
C ASN A 29 -9.68 10.10 -11.32
N TYR A 30 -8.67 9.32 -11.71
CA TYR A 30 -8.35 9.03 -13.11
C TYR A 30 -8.77 7.62 -13.51
N ARG A 31 -8.82 7.36 -14.82
CA ARG A 31 -9.08 6.04 -15.42
C ARG A 31 -8.03 5.73 -16.48
N CYS A 32 -6.78 5.64 -16.04
CA CYS A 32 -5.65 5.37 -16.93
C CYS A 32 -5.80 3.97 -17.55
N PRO A 33 -5.78 3.80 -18.88
CA PRO A 33 -6.01 2.50 -19.53
C PRO A 33 -5.03 1.38 -19.15
N TYR A 34 -3.87 1.72 -18.60
CA TYR A 34 -2.85 0.75 -18.17
C TYR A 34 -2.90 0.44 -16.66
N CYS A 35 -3.69 1.18 -15.88
CA CYS A 35 -3.70 1.07 -14.42
C CYS A 35 -5.12 0.81 -13.90
N MET A 36 -6.10 1.63 -14.31
CA MET A 36 -7.49 1.50 -13.89
C MET A 36 -8.43 1.75 -15.08
N PRO A 37 -8.61 0.77 -15.97
CA PRO A 37 -9.44 0.89 -17.16
C PRO A 37 -10.92 1.09 -16.78
N ALA A 38 -11.59 2.02 -17.44
CA ALA A 38 -12.97 2.40 -17.11
C ALA A 38 -14.00 1.29 -17.40
N ASP A 39 -13.70 0.38 -18.32
CA ASP A 39 -14.53 -0.75 -18.73
C ASP A 39 -14.37 -2.00 -17.85
N GLN A 40 -13.37 -2.01 -16.96
CA GLN A 40 -13.03 -3.17 -16.13
C GLN A 40 -13.34 -2.98 -14.64
N ILE A 41 -13.63 -1.76 -14.19
CA ILE A 41 -13.78 -1.40 -12.78
C ILE A 41 -15.21 -0.93 -12.50
N ASP A 42 -15.94 -1.66 -11.66
CA ASP A 42 -17.24 -1.26 -11.10
C ASP A 42 -17.03 -0.60 -9.72
N GLU A 43 -17.29 0.69 -9.63
CA GLU A 43 -17.06 1.48 -8.41
C GLU A 43 -17.82 0.98 -7.17
N LYS A 44 -18.93 0.28 -7.35
CA LYS A 44 -19.76 -0.19 -6.24
C LYS A 44 -19.28 -1.52 -5.67
N ARG A 45 -18.54 -2.29 -6.46
CA ARG A 45 -18.15 -3.67 -6.13
C ARG A 45 -16.66 -3.84 -5.89
N ASP A 46 -15.85 -3.09 -6.62
CA ASP A 46 -14.40 -3.34 -6.68
C ASP A 46 -13.60 -2.51 -5.68
N PHE A 47 -14.21 -1.49 -5.05
CA PHE A 47 -13.55 -0.67 -4.03
C PHE A 47 -13.91 -1.10 -2.61
N LEU A 48 -12.92 -1.00 -1.74
CA LEU A 48 -13.05 -1.21 -0.30
C LEU A 48 -14.04 -0.23 0.32
N ALA A 49 -14.84 -0.76 1.25
CA ALA A 49 -15.59 0.05 2.19
C ALA A 49 -14.61 0.86 3.07
N PRO A 50 -14.96 2.08 3.51
CA PRO A 50 -14.07 2.90 4.33
C PRO A 50 -13.57 2.21 5.60
N SER A 51 -14.42 1.40 6.23
CA SER A 51 -14.11 0.65 7.45
C SER A 51 -13.15 -0.53 7.23
N ALA A 52 -12.89 -0.92 5.98
CA ALA A 52 -11.95 -1.98 5.64
C ALA A 52 -10.53 -1.45 5.33
N ARG A 53 -10.30 -0.14 5.50
CA ARG A 53 -8.99 0.50 5.34
C ARG A 53 -8.30 0.57 6.69
N MET A 54 -6.97 0.54 6.67
CA MET A 54 -6.17 0.81 7.87
C MET A 54 -6.46 2.22 8.39
N SER A 55 -6.63 2.31 9.69
CA SER A 55 -6.63 3.56 10.43
C SER A 55 -5.23 4.16 10.51
N ALA A 56 -5.13 5.44 10.85
CA ALA A 56 -3.84 6.09 11.09
C ALA A 56 -3.11 5.45 12.28
N ASP A 57 -3.83 5.09 13.34
CA ASP A 57 -3.28 4.45 14.53
C ASP A 57 -2.61 3.11 14.19
N GLU A 58 -3.19 2.32 13.29
CA GLU A 58 -2.61 1.07 12.78
C GLU A 58 -1.34 1.26 11.93
N ILE A 59 -1.09 2.47 11.41
CA ILE A 59 0.09 2.77 10.57
C ILE A 59 1.24 3.30 11.42
N GLU A 60 0.96 4.08 12.47
CA GLU A 60 1.97 4.78 13.27
C GLU A 60 2.48 3.97 14.48
N THR A 61 1.78 2.90 14.88
CA THR A 61 2.03 2.13 16.10
C THR A 61 2.71 0.80 15.84
#